data_AF-A0ABC9EU31-F1
#
_entry.id   AF-A0ABC9EU31-F1
#
_cell.length_a   1.000
_cell.length_b   1.000
_cell.length_c   1.000
_cell.angle_alpha   90.00
_cell.angle_beta   90.00
_cell.angle_gamma   90.00
#
_symmetry.space_group_name_H-M   'P 1'
#
loop_
_entity.id
_entity.type
_entity.pdbx_description
1 polymer ?
#
loop_
_entity_poly.entity_id
_entity_poly.type
_entity_poly.pdbx_seq_one_letter_code
_entity_poly.pdbx_strand_id
1 'polypeptide(L)'
;MAMEKAASFLSSLIGGGGGGGDGEPAATVKSILIYPIKSCRGIAVTQAPIASTGFRWDRQWVVVNPKGRAYTQRVEPKLALVQVELPPEAFAEDWHPTADHHMVIRAPGMDPLKIPLAAERATVDDVSVWEWSGSAYDEGTEAAEWFSTYFEKPSRLVRFKEVSETRPTDPNYAQGYKIMFADCFPFLIASQGSLDALNEILKEPVPMNRFRPNILVDGCHPYSEDLWKTVKINNLTFQGVKLCNRCKVPTINQDNGIAGTEPTETLLTFRSDKVLRPSHKNTRQERAKERSSRLAIQFMFCRHSLLVMMPQPESRLFSFPCARDYSSGKSSYQQNVRNAFVMCTLPQINKTSRLLILLDDAIKHFPLHTSIHELAGPSSDLFTAMKLHALFIRIIQNNNKCVPKRGQKELEDCLNRMDRVFYPIQNQ
;
A
#
# COMPACT_ATOMS: atom_id res chain seq x y z
N MET A 1 -29.25 -10.62 -13.46
CA MET A 1 -27.82 -10.98 -13.49
C MET A 1 -27.51 -11.68 -12.18
N ALA A 2 -27.00 -12.90 -12.25
CA ALA A 2 -26.93 -13.83 -11.12
C ALA A 2 -26.14 -13.26 -9.94
N MET A 3 -26.75 -13.29 -8.76
CA MET A 3 -26.13 -12.91 -7.48
C MET A 3 -25.56 -14.18 -6.83
N GLU A 4 -24.30 -14.12 -6.41
CA GLU A 4 -23.55 -15.24 -5.85
C GLU A 4 -23.81 -15.37 -4.34
N LYS A 5 -24.17 -16.60 -3.91
CA LYS A 5 -24.57 -17.00 -2.56
C LYS A 5 -23.48 -16.77 -1.50
N ALA A 6 -23.82 -16.19 -0.36
CA ALA A 6 -22.93 -16.03 0.79
C ALA A 6 -23.31 -16.96 1.97
N ALA A 7 -22.38 -17.83 2.34
CA ALA A 7 -22.48 -18.78 3.44
C ALA A 7 -21.99 -18.21 4.78
N SER A 8 -22.55 -18.71 5.90
CA SER A 8 -22.14 -18.50 7.30
C SER A 8 -20.61 -18.39 7.52
N PHE A 9 -20.15 -17.33 8.20
CA PHE A 9 -18.72 -16.99 8.35
C PHE A 9 -18.16 -17.27 9.75
N LEU A 10 -17.37 -18.35 9.86
CA LEU A 10 -16.27 -18.51 10.81
C LEU A 10 -15.07 -19.09 10.04
N SER A 11 -14.30 -18.26 9.33
CA SER A 11 -13.05 -18.73 8.69
C SER A 11 -12.04 -17.62 8.32
N SER A 12 -10.85 -17.77 8.89
CA SER A 12 -9.48 -17.81 8.31
C SER A 12 -9.19 -17.12 6.95
N LEU A 13 -8.34 -16.07 6.94
CA LEU A 13 -7.79 -15.39 5.76
C LEU A 13 -6.49 -16.04 5.22
N ILE A 14 -6.47 -16.66 4.04
CA ILE A 14 -5.21 -17.21 3.46
C ILE A 14 -4.43 -16.13 2.72
N GLY A 15 -3.20 -15.85 3.17
CA GLY A 15 -2.22 -15.00 2.48
C GLY A 15 -1.37 -15.80 1.49
N GLY A 16 -1.31 -15.36 0.23
CA GLY A 16 -0.68 -16.11 -0.85
C GLY A 16 0.85 -16.15 -0.83
N GLY A 17 1.40 -17.32 -0.53
CA GLY A 17 2.66 -17.84 -1.07
C GLY A 17 2.34 -19.14 -1.82
N GLY A 18 2.79 -19.27 -3.07
CA GLY A 18 2.41 -20.38 -3.95
C GLY A 18 2.83 -21.76 -3.42
N GLY A 19 1.87 -22.69 -3.41
CA GLY A 19 2.05 -24.09 -3.06
C GLY A 19 0.79 -24.61 -2.36
N GLY A 20 0.11 -25.59 -2.96
CA GLY A 20 -1.11 -26.19 -2.41
C GLY A 20 -0.89 -26.71 -0.99
N GLY A 21 -1.64 -26.15 -0.06
CA GLY A 21 -1.71 -26.55 1.34
C GLY A 21 -2.65 -25.57 2.03
N ASP A 22 -3.56 -26.09 2.85
CA ASP A 22 -4.38 -25.31 3.78
C ASP A 22 -3.44 -24.61 4.76
N GLY A 23 -2.88 -23.49 4.33
CA GLY A 23 -2.00 -22.65 5.12
C GLY A 23 -2.79 -21.98 6.24
N GLU A 24 -2.15 -21.84 7.40
CA GLU A 24 -2.72 -21.04 8.48
C GLU A 24 -3.09 -19.65 7.98
N PRO A 25 -4.24 -19.13 8.42
CA PRO A 25 -4.66 -17.82 7.99
C PRO A 25 -3.72 -16.73 8.51
N ALA A 26 -3.43 -15.75 7.65
CA ALA A 26 -2.67 -14.56 8.00
C ALA A 26 -3.39 -13.66 9.02
N ALA A 27 -4.73 -13.77 9.14
CA ALA A 27 -5.56 -13.10 10.12
C ALA A 27 -6.96 -13.75 10.19
N THR A 28 -7.75 -13.40 11.20
CA THR A 28 -9.15 -13.82 11.35
C THR A 28 -10.08 -12.61 11.40
N VAL A 29 -11.29 -12.73 10.84
CA VAL A 29 -12.28 -11.65 10.95
C VAL A 29 -12.84 -11.65 12.37
N LYS A 30 -12.63 -10.56 13.10
CA LYS A 30 -13.08 -10.37 14.48
C LYS A 30 -14.48 -9.75 14.57
N SER A 31 -14.79 -8.81 13.68
CA SER A 31 -16.09 -8.15 13.64
C SER A 31 -16.40 -7.59 12.26
N ILE A 32 -17.67 -7.62 11.89
CA ILE A 32 -18.23 -6.87 10.76
C ILE A 32 -19.01 -5.69 11.32
N LEU A 33 -18.81 -4.52 10.73
CA LEU A 33 -19.37 -3.25 11.20
C LEU A 33 -20.06 -2.54 10.03
N ILE A 34 -21.33 -2.23 10.22
CA ILE A 34 -22.18 -1.54 9.25
C ILE A 34 -22.54 -0.17 9.82
N TYR A 35 -22.47 0.88 9.01
CA TYR A 35 -22.82 2.24 9.45
C TYR A 35 -23.93 2.78 8.57
N PRO A 36 -25.21 2.50 8.90
CA PRO A 36 -26.30 2.78 7.98
C PRO A 36 -26.42 4.25 7.59
N ILE A 37 -26.36 5.11 8.60
CA ILE A 37 -26.33 6.55 8.41
C ILE A 37 -24.87 7.02 8.45
N LYS A 38 -24.45 7.73 7.39
CA LYS A 38 -23.14 8.36 7.32
C LYS A 38 -22.89 9.17 8.59
N SER A 39 -21.72 8.96 9.20
CA SER A 39 -21.29 9.64 10.41
C SER A 39 -22.03 9.27 11.71
N CYS A 40 -23.04 8.40 11.70
CA CYS A 40 -23.66 7.87 12.92
C CYS A 40 -22.92 6.63 13.46
N ARG A 41 -23.35 6.11 14.62
CA ARG A 41 -22.80 4.87 15.20
C ARG A 41 -22.99 3.67 14.26
N GLY A 42 -22.06 2.73 14.37
CA GLY A 42 -22.10 1.48 13.62
C GLY A 42 -22.81 0.37 14.39
N ILE A 43 -23.28 -0.62 13.67
CA ILE A 43 -23.88 -1.85 14.16
C ILE A 43 -22.87 -2.96 13.93
N ALA A 44 -22.51 -3.67 14.99
CA ALA A 44 -21.71 -4.90 14.88
C ALA A 44 -22.64 -6.06 14.51
N VAL A 45 -22.26 -6.82 13.50
CA VAL A 45 -23.04 -7.96 12.99
C VAL A 45 -22.14 -9.17 12.80
N THR A 46 -22.72 -10.37 12.86
CA THR A 46 -22.01 -11.64 12.63
C THR A 46 -21.89 -11.97 11.14
N GLN A 47 -22.79 -11.43 10.32
CA GLN A 47 -22.78 -11.58 8.87
C GLN A 47 -23.39 -10.34 8.21
N ALA A 48 -23.03 -10.08 6.96
CA ALA A 48 -23.62 -9.01 6.16
C ALA A 48 -23.58 -9.39 4.67
N PRO A 49 -24.70 -9.20 3.92
CA PRO A 49 -24.69 -9.40 2.48
C PRO A 49 -23.80 -8.38 1.79
N ILE A 50 -23.12 -8.79 0.72
CA ILE A 50 -22.28 -7.90 -0.09
C ILE A 50 -23.05 -7.43 -1.30
N ALA A 51 -23.01 -6.12 -1.53
CA ALA A 51 -23.50 -5.46 -2.73
C ALA A 51 -22.33 -4.86 -3.52
N SER A 52 -22.63 -4.43 -4.75
CA SER A 52 -21.65 -3.70 -5.60
C SER A 52 -21.17 -2.36 -5.00
N THR A 53 -21.82 -1.89 -3.94
CA THR A 53 -21.54 -0.63 -3.23
C THR A 53 -20.87 -0.81 -1.86
N GLY A 54 -20.65 -2.05 -1.40
CA GLY A 54 -20.14 -2.38 -0.06
C GLY A 54 -21.01 -3.41 0.63
N PHE A 55 -20.96 -3.48 1.96
CA PHE A 55 -21.97 -4.25 2.68
C PHE A 55 -23.35 -3.63 2.51
N ARG A 56 -24.38 -4.47 2.46
CA ARG A 56 -25.77 -4.02 2.46
C ARG A 56 -26.01 -3.13 3.67
N TRP A 57 -26.80 -2.07 3.46
CA TRP A 57 -27.10 -1.03 4.43
C TRP A 57 -25.96 -0.08 4.75
N ASP A 58 -24.74 -0.27 4.25
CA ASP A 58 -23.63 0.60 4.64
C ASP A 58 -23.68 1.98 3.97
N ARG A 59 -23.74 3.04 4.79
CA ARG A 59 -23.81 4.46 4.37
C ARG A 59 -24.84 4.73 3.27
N GLN A 60 -26.02 4.11 3.36
CA GLN A 60 -27.13 4.42 2.43
C GLN A 60 -27.85 5.70 2.79
N TRP A 61 -27.77 6.14 4.05
CA TRP A 61 -28.40 7.36 4.53
C TRP A 61 -27.37 8.43 4.89
N VAL A 62 -27.79 9.70 4.83
CA VAL A 62 -27.02 10.84 5.32
C VAL A 62 -27.98 11.93 5.81
N VAL A 63 -27.56 12.68 6.83
CA VAL A 63 -28.28 13.89 7.25
C VAL A 63 -27.73 15.08 6.47
N VAL A 64 -28.61 15.90 5.89
CA VAL A 64 -28.25 17.08 5.10
C VAL A 64 -28.86 18.35 5.70
N ASN A 65 -28.22 19.48 5.41
CA ASN A 65 -28.74 20.81 5.73
C ASN A 65 -29.75 21.30 4.66
N PRO A 66 -30.36 22.50 4.81
CA PRO A 66 -31.34 23.01 3.84
C PRO A 66 -30.79 23.29 2.45
N LYS A 67 -29.47 23.34 2.30
CA LYS A 67 -28.77 23.50 1.01
C LYS A 67 -28.36 22.15 0.41
N GLY A 68 -28.91 21.04 0.92
CA GLY A 68 -28.58 19.67 0.47
C GLY A 68 -27.17 19.20 0.85
N ARG A 69 -26.40 19.95 1.64
CA ARG A 69 -25.02 19.57 1.99
C ARG A 69 -25.03 18.61 3.18
N ALA A 70 -24.35 17.48 3.04
CA ALA A 70 -24.25 16.50 4.10
C ALA A 70 -23.56 17.02 5.38
N TYR A 71 -24.19 16.76 6.52
CA TYR A 71 -23.53 16.80 7.81
C TYR A 71 -22.64 15.56 7.97
N THR A 72 -21.46 15.79 8.53
CA THR A 72 -20.52 14.73 8.91
C THR A 72 -20.04 15.01 10.33
N GLN A 73 -19.48 14.01 11.01
CA GLN A 73 -18.91 14.22 12.35
C GLN A 73 -17.88 15.36 12.39
N ARG A 74 -17.27 15.73 11.25
CA ARG A 74 -16.32 16.86 11.15
C ARG A 74 -16.96 18.21 11.48
N VAL A 75 -18.24 18.38 11.16
CA VAL A 75 -18.98 19.63 11.35
C VAL A 75 -20.08 19.49 12.40
N GLU A 76 -20.55 18.27 12.62
CA GLU A 76 -21.58 17.93 13.61
C GLU A 76 -21.17 16.69 14.41
N PRO A 77 -20.30 16.84 15.44
CA PRO A 77 -19.83 15.72 16.25
C PRO A 77 -20.94 14.96 16.98
N LYS A 78 -22.11 15.60 17.26
CA LYS A 78 -23.26 14.94 17.89
C LYS A 78 -23.77 13.74 17.08
N LEU A 79 -23.49 13.66 15.77
CA LEU A 79 -23.76 12.47 14.96
C LEU A 79 -23.13 11.19 15.56
N ALA A 80 -22.01 11.29 16.26
CA ALA A 80 -21.36 10.16 16.94
C ALA A 80 -22.22 9.53 18.05
N LEU A 81 -23.23 10.24 18.55
CA LEU A 81 -24.16 9.79 19.59
C LEU A 81 -25.44 9.19 19.03
N VAL A 82 -25.69 9.34 17.73
CA VAL A 82 -26.87 8.79 17.06
C VAL A 82 -26.67 7.30 16.86
N GLN A 83 -27.46 6.51 17.58
CA GLN A 83 -27.53 5.06 17.48
C GLN A 83 -28.54 4.66 16.40
N VAL A 84 -28.22 3.59 15.69
CA VAL A 84 -29.04 3.05 14.60
C VAL A 84 -29.20 1.56 14.84
N GLU A 85 -30.41 1.08 14.73
CA GLU A 85 -30.77 -0.33 14.83
C GLU A 85 -31.53 -0.72 13.56
N LEU A 86 -31.16 -1.86 12.97
CA LEU A 86 -31.89 -2.48 11.87
C LEU A 86 -32.44 -3.83 12.34
N PRO A 87 -33.54 -4.33 11.74
CA PRO A 87 -34.04 -5.66 12.04
C PRO A 87 -32.93 -6.72 11.84
N PRO A 88 -32.76 -7.71 12.73
CA PRO A 88 -31.70 -8.73 12.61
C PRO A 88 -31.69 -9.44 11.25
N GLU A 89 -32.87 -9.73 10.72
CA GLU A 89 -33.12 -10.35 9.42
C GLU A 89 -32.69 -9.47 8.24
N ALA A 90 -32.49 -8.16 8.43
CA ALA A 90 -32.01 -7.26 7.39
C ALA A 90 -30.60 -7.62 6.88
N PHE A 91 -29.84 -8.40 7.65
CA PHE A 91 -28.52 -8.90 7.30
C PHE A 91 -28.53 -10.32 6.70
N ALA A 92 -29.71 -10.89 6.43
CA ALA A 92 -29.82 -12.10 5.62
C ALA A 92 -29.78 -11.75 4.12
N GLU A 93 -29.25 -12.67 3.31
CA GLU A 93 -28.99 -12.46 1.88
C GLU A 93 -30.27 -12.20 1.07
N ASP A 94 -31.28 -13.06 1.23
CA ASP A 94 -32.53 -13.01 0.46
C ASP A 94 -33.62 -12.14 1.11
N TRP A 95 -33.30 -11.43 2.19
CA TRP A 95 -34.29 -10.66 2.91
C TRP A 95 -34.67 -9.36 2.18
N HIS A 96 -35.94 -9.00 2.23
CA HIS A 96 -36.45 -7.75 1.69
C HIS A 96 -37.38 -7.09 2.71
N PRO A 97 -37.29 -5.76 2.91
CA PRO A 97 -38.15 -5.09 3.87
C PRO A 97 -39.61 -5.14 3.42
N THR A 98 -40.51 -5.41 4.35
CA THR A 98 -41.96 -5.21 4.19
C THR A 98 -42.42 -3.96 4.94
N ALA A 99 -43.69 -3.59 4.81
CA ALA A 99 -44.23 -2.32 5.32
C ALA A 99 -44.13 -2.13 6.84
N ASP A 100 -43.99 -3.21 7.61
CA ASP A 100 -43.82 -3.27 9.06
C ASP A 100 -42.37 -3.16 9.54
N HIS A 101 -41.39 -3.25 8.64
CA HIS A 101 -39.99 -3.18 9.00
C HIS A 101 -39.47 -1.75 9.02
N HIS A 102 -38.79 -1.41 10.12
CA HIS A 102 -38.29 -0.06 10.38
C HIS A 102 -36.82 -0.10 10.78
N MET A 103 -36.07 0.92 10.36
CA MET A 103 -34.83 1.31 11.02
C MET A 103 -35.20 2.16 12.24
N VAL A 104 -34.61 1.86 13.39
CA VAL A 104 -34.83 2.63 14.63
C VAL A 104 -33.61 3.51 14.87
N ILE A 105 -33.85 4.80 15.11
CA ILE A 105 -32.82 5.80 15.39
C ILE A 105 -33.04 6.31 16.82
N ARG A 106 -31.95 6.39 17.60
CA ARG A 106 -31.96 6.90 18.97
C ARG A 106 -30.85 7.92 19.15
N ALA A 107 -31.10 8.94 19.96
CA ALA A 107 -30.08 9.87 20.42
C ALA A 107 -30.39 10.38 21.83
N PRO A 108 -29.38 10.89 22.57
CA PRO A 108 -29.61 11.43 23.91
C PRO A 108 -30.67 12.53 23.93
N GLY A 109 -31.65 12.40 24.82
CA GLY A 109 -32.72 13.39 25.01
C GLY A 109 -33.82 13.37 23.95
N MET A 110 -33.84 12.38 23.05
CA MET A 110 -34.82 12.25 21.99
C MET A 110 -35.63 10.95 22.12
N ASP A 111 -36.91 11.00 21.77
CA ASP A 111 -37.71 9.78 21.60
C ASP A 111 -37.22 8.95 20.42
N PRO A 112 -37.40 7.62 20.42
CA PRO A 112 -36.96 6.77 19.31
C PRO A 112 -37.72 7.11 18.01
N LEU A 113 -36.98 7.36 16.94
CA LEU A 113 -37.52 7.60 15.59
C LEU A 113 -37.56 6.29 14.81
N LYS A 114 -38.68 6.01 14.15
CA LYS A 114 -38.83 4.83 13.28
C LYS A 114 -38.90 5.27 11.82
N ILE A 115 -37.99 4.74 11.01
CA ILE A 115 -37.94 5.00 9.57
C ILE A 115 -38.40 3.73 8.83
N PRO A 116 -39.58 3.73 8.19
CA PRO A 116 -40.02 2.61 7.37
C PRO A 116 -39.03 2.28 6.24
N LEU A 117 -38.59 1.03 6.17
CA LEU A 117 -37.58 0.60 5.18
C LEU A 117 -38.16 0.36 3.78
N ALA A 118 -39.46 0.04 3.69
CA ALA A 118 -40.16 -0.26 2.45
C ALA A 118 -41.03 0.90 1.94
N ALA A 119 -41.00 2.07 2.60
CA ALA A 119 -41.84 3.19 2.18
C ALA A 119 -41.36 3.80 0.86
N GLU A 120 -42.32 4.15 0.02
CA GLU A 120 -42.09 5.06 -1.10
C GLU A 120 -41.78 6.45 -0.56
N ARG A 121 -40.75 7.08 -1.14
CA ARG A 121 -40.24 8.37 -0.68
C ARG A 121 -40.21 9.37 -1.82
N ALA A 122 -40.51 10.62 -1.48
CA ALA A 122 -40.31 11.73 -2.39
C ALA A 122 -38.82 11.86 -2.74
N THR A 123 -38.53 12.42 -3.91
CA THR A 123 -37.16 12.77 -4.28
C THR A 123 -36.85 14.19 -3.83
N VAL A 124 -35.63 14.41 -3.35
CA VAL A 124 -35.03 15.72 -3.16
C VAL A 124 -33.77 15.81 -4.01
N ASP A 125 -33.61 16.92 -4.70
CA ASP A 125 -32.46 17.18 -5.57
C ASP A 125 -31.35 17.96 -4.83
N ASP A 126 -30.24 18.20 -5.50
CA ASP A 126 -29.11 19.00 -5.00
C ASP A 126 -28.47 18.50 -3.69
N VAL A 127 -28.58 17.20 -3.41
CA VAL A 127 -27.87 16.57 -2.29
C VAL A 127 -26.40 16.44 -2.66
N SER A 128 -25.51 16.92 -1.79
CA SER A 128 -24.06 16.90 -2.03
C SER A 128 -23.27 16.22 -0.91
N VAL A 129 -22.33 15.37 -1.33
CA VAL A 129 -21.35 14.68 -0.48
C VAL A 129 -19.99 14.78 -1.17
N TRP A 130 -19.12 15.61 -0.62
CA TRP A 130 -17.83 15.96 -1.25
C TRP A 130 -18.04 16.57 -2.64
N GLU A 131 -17.34 16.08 -3.66
CA GLU A 131 -17.46 16.54 -5.05
C GLU A 131 -18.68 15.95 -5.77
N TRP A 132 -19.40 15.02 -5.16
CA TRP A 132 -20.61 14.45 -5.75
C TRP A 132 -21.83 15.27 -5.38
N SER A 133 -22.71 15.48 -6.35
CA SER A 133 -24.05 16.02 -6.18
C SER A 133 -25.06 15.20 -7.01
N GLY A 134 -26.27 15.02 -6.48
CA GLY A 134 -27.34 14.32 -7.16
C GLY A 134 -28.62 14.30 -6.35
N SER A 135 -29.53 13.39 -6.71
CA SER A 135 -30.83 13.26 -6.06
C SER A 135 -30.81 12.21 -4.94
N ALA A 136 -31.71 12.33 -3.96
CA ALA A 136 -31.88 11.37 -2.89
C ALA A 136 -33.37 11.19 -2.56
N TYR A 137 -33.71 10.10 -1.88
CA TYR A 137 -35.02 9.90 -1.29
C TYR A 137 -35.10 10.66 0.04
N ASP A 138 -36.13 11.48 0.22
CA ASP A 138 -36.42 12.18 1.47
C ASP A 138 -37.15 11.24 2.44
N GLU A 139 -36.59 11.02 3.63
CA GLU A 139 -37.19 10.11 4.63
C GLU A 139 -38.41 10.71 5.36
N GLY A 140 -38.80 11.93 4.96
CA GLY A 140 -40.07 12.54 5.33
C GLY A 140 -39.98 13.54 6.47
N THR A 141 -41.11 14.22 6.71
CA THR A 141 -41.21 15.33 7.67
C THR A 141 -40.85 14.93 9.09
N GLU A 142 -41.31 13.76 9.56
CA GLU A 142 -41.02 13.27 10.91
C GLU A 142 -39.50 13.12 11.15
N ALA A 143 -38.78 12.55 10.16
CA ALA A 143 -37.34 12.41 10.25
C ALA A 143 -36.63 13.77 10.21
N ALA A 144 -37.12 14.69 9.38
CA ALA A 144 -36.60 16.05 9.29
C ALA A 144 -36.78 16.82 10.61
N GLU A 145 -37.96 16.75 11.22
CA GLU A 145 -38.27 17.37 12.51
C GLU A 145 -37.40 16.78 13.62
N TRP A 146 -37.29 15.45 13.69
CA TRP A 146 -36.48 14.79 14.69
C TRP A 146 -35.01 15.22 14.64
N PHE A 147 -34.38 15.19 13.46
CA PHE A 147 -32.99 15.64 13.32
C PHE A 147 -32.85 17.15 13.51
N SER A 148 -33.86 17.94 13.13
CA SER A 148 -33.84 19.38 13.32
C SER A 148 -33.89 19.76 14.80
N THR A 149 -34.71 19.07 15.59
CA THR A 149 -34.76 19.22 17.04
C THR A 149 -33.45 18.78 17.68
N TYR A 150 -32.92 17.61 17.32
CA TYR A 150 -31.69 17.09 17.92
C TYR A 150 -30.46 17.97 17.67
N PHE A 151 -30.35 18.55 16.47
CA PHE A 151 -29.26 19.44 16.10
C PHE A 151 -29.54 20.93 16.30
N GLU A 152 -30.74 21.28 16.76
CA GLU A 152 -31.22 22.66 16.94
C GLU A 152 -31.09 23.51 15.66
N LYS A 153 -31.20 22.87 14.48
CA LYS A 153 -31.11 23.53 13.18
C LYS A 153 -31.78 22.71 12.09
N PRO A 154 -32.37 23.34 11.07
CA PRO A 154 -33.02 22.64 9.96
C PRO A 154 -32.13 21.54 9.36
N SER A 155 -32.61 20.31 9.42
CA SER A 155 -31.89 19.10 9.03
C SER A 155 -32.85 18.10 8.41
N ARG A 156 -32.39 17.33 7.41
CA ARG A 156 -33.19 16.29 6.76
C ARG A 156 -32.40 15.00 6.66
N LEU A 157 -33.05 13.86 6.91
CA LEU A 157 -32.49 12.55 6.63
C LEU A 157 -32.84 12.17 5.18
N VAL A 158 -31.84 11.80 4.40
CA VAL A 158 -32.03 11.34 3.02
C VAL A 158 -31.36 10.00 2.78
N ARG A 159 -31.90 9.22 1.84
CA ARG A 159 -31.38 7.92 1.41
C ARG A 159 -30.94 7.95 -0.04
N PHE A 160 -29.83 7.30 -0.35
CA PHE A 160 -29.25 7.29 -1.69
C PHE A 160 -30.25 6.69 -2.70
N LYS A 161 -30.44 7.37 -3.84
CA LYS A 161 -31.39 6.98 -4.88
C LYS A 161 -30.73 6.08 -5.93
N GLU A 162 -30.43 4.84 -5.55
CA GLU A 162 -29.66 3.88 -6.38
C GLU A 162 -30.28 3.58 -7.76
N VAL A 163 -31.58 3.83 -7.93
CA VAL A 163 -32.30 3.59 -9.19
C VAL A 163 -31.92 4.57 -10.30
N SER A 164 -31.50 5.79 -9.96
CA SER A 164 -31.16 6.84 -10.94
C SER A 164 -29.78 7.43 -10.72
N GLU A 165 -29.22 7.29 -9.52
CA GLU A 165 -27.93 7.87 -9.15
C GLU A 165 -26.84 6.83 -9.08
N THR A 166 -25.61 7.26 -9.40
CA THR A 166 -24.41 6.46 -9.20
C THR A 166 -23.29 7.36 -8.73
N ARG A 167 -22.51 6.86 -7.77
CA ARG A 167 -21.30 7.55 -7.31
C ARG A 167 -20.10 6.62 -7.48
N PRO A 168 -19.31 6.80 -8.56
CA PRO A 168 -18.18 5.93 -8.85
C PRO A 168 -17.05 6.17 -7.84
N THR A 169 -16.25 5.14 -7.61
CA THR A 169 -14.97 5.27 -6.91
C THR A 169 -13.91 5.92 -7.81
N ASP A 170 -12.82 6.41 -7.21
CA ASP A 170 -11.70 6.97 -7.99
C ASP A 170 -11.11 5.88 -8.92
N PRO A 171 -11.17 6.07 -10.24
CA PRO A 171 -10.76 5.05 -11.21
C PRO A 171 -9.26 4.73 -11.16
N ASN A 172 -8.43 5.60 -10.57
CA ASN A 172 -7.00 5.33 -10.39
C ASN A 172 -6.73 4.23 -9.35
N TYR A 173 -7.70 3.95 -8.47
CA TYR A 173 -7.57 2.97 -7.40
C TYR A 173 -8.54 1.79 -7.57
N ALA A 174 -9.79 2.06 -7.96
CA ALA A 174 -10.82 1.03 -8.13
C ALA A 174 -11.73 1.40 -9.31
N GLN A 175 -11.39 0.99 -10.52
CA GLN A 175 -12.22 1.25 -11.70
C GLN A 175 -13.44 0.32 -11.72
N GLY A 176 -14.61 0.88 -12.06
CA GLY A 176 -15.85 0.11 -12.22
C GLY A 176 -16.60 -0.21 -10.93
N TYR A 177 -16.08 0.25 -9.78
CA TYR A 177 -16.77 0.16 -8.50
C TYR A 177 -17.54 1.44 -8.20
N LYS A 178 -18.54 1.31 -7.32
CA LYS A 178 -19.39 2.41 -6.89
C LYS A 178 -19.57 2.39 -5.39
N ILE A 179 -20.01 3.50 -4.85
CA ILE A 179 -20.33 3.71 -3.44
C ILE A 179 -21.66 4.45 -3.34
N MET A 180 -22.22 4.48 -2.13
CA MET A 180 -23.30 5.43 -1.79
C MET A 180 -22.68 6.65 -1.09
N PHE A 181 -23.08 6.93 0.15
CA PHE A 181 -22.54 8.07 0.91
C PHE A 181 -21.23 7.75 1.67
N ALA A 182 -20.57 6.62 1.40
CA ALA A 182 -19.22 6.33 1.90
C ALA A 182 -18.20 7.38 1.44
N ASP A 183 -17.02 7.52 2.09
CA ASP A 183 -16.07 8.58 1.70
C ASP A 183 -15.37 8.28 0.35
N CYS A 184 -14.73 7.12 0.23
CA CYS A 184 -13.91 6.80 -0.96
C CYS A 184 -14.15 5.40 -1.55
N PHE A 185 -14.30 4.37 -0.72
CA PHE A 185 -14.36 2.98 -1.17
C PHE A 185 -15.42 2.18 -0.39
N PRO A 186 -15.89 1.05 -0.95
CA PRO A 186 -16.94 0.22 -0.35
C PRO A 186 -16.61 -0.39 1.01
N PHE A 187 -15.33 -0.66 1.27
CA PHE A 187 -14.87 -1.31 2.49
C PHE A 187 -13.65 -0.59 3.07
N LEU A 188 -13.59 -0.54 4.39
CA LEU A 188 -12.39 -0.22 5.16
C LEU A 188 -12.02 -1.42 6.04
N ILE A 189 -10.79 -1.89 5.93
CA ILE A 189 -10.21 -2.92 6.80
C ILE A 189 -9.31 -2.23 7.84
N ALA A 190 -9.33 -2.73 9.07
CA ALA A 190 -8.37 -2.38 10.11
C ALA A 190 -8.07 -3.62 10.95
N SER A 191 -6.85 -3.74 11.48
CA SER A 191 -6.50 -4.83 12.40
C SER A 191 -6.54 -4.39 13.87
N GLN A 192 -6.85 -5.33 14.76
CA GLN A 192 -6.73 -5.14 16.20
C GLN A 192 -5.27 -4.84 16.58
N GLY A 193 -4.31 -5.58 16.00
CA GLY A 193 -2.88 -5.34 16.25
C GLY A 193 -2.43 -3.91 15.92
N SER A 194 -2.94 -3.30 14.84
CA SER A 194 -2.68 -1.88 14.54
C SER A 194 -3.23 -0.93 15.59
N LEU A 195 -4.40 -1.23 16.15
CA LEU A 195 -5.00 -0.39 17.19
C LEU A 195 -4.23 -0.53 18.51
N ASP A 196 -3.86 -1.75 18.87
CA ASP A 196 -3.13 -2.03 20.10
C ASP A 196 -1.77 -1.33 20.09
N ALA A 197 -1.02 -1.45 18.99
CA ALA A 197 0.26 -0.74 18.80
C ALA A 197 0.12 0.79 18.82
N LEU A 198 -1.00 1.33 18.33
CA LEU A 198 -1.28 2.77 18.46
C LEU A 198 -1.58 3.14 19.92
N ASN A 199 -2.37 2.34 20.62
CA ASN A 199 -2.76 2.58 22.00
C ASN A 199 -1.59 2.46 22.99
N GLU A 200 -0.52 1.73 22.65
CA GLU A 200 0.73 1.70 23.42
C GLU A 200 1.47 3.05 23.42
N ILE A 201 1.27 3.87 22.38
CA ILE A 201 1.96 5.16 22.21
C ILE A 201 1.07 6.32 22.69
N LEU A 202 -0.25 6.14 22.67
CA LEU A 202 -1.20 7.16 23.11
C LEU A 202 -1.18 7.31 24.64
N LYS A 203 -1.30 8.55 25.11
CA LYS A 203 -1.49 8.84 26.54
C LYS A 203 -2.77 8.21 27.09
N GLU A 204 -3.84 8.23 26.30
CA GLU A 204 -5.11 7.61 26.62
C GLU A 204 -5.52 6.69 25.46
N PRO A 205 -5.79 5.40 25.72
CA PRO A 205 -6.15 4.47 24.67
C PRO A 205 -7.51 4.84 24.07
N VAL A 206 -7.64 4.63 22.76
CA VAL A 206 -8.87 4.89 22.02
C VAL A 206 -9.47 3.57 21.48
N PRO A 207 -10.80 3.47 21.42
CA PRO A 207 -11.48 2.30 20.85
C PRO A 207 -11.50 2.30 19.31
N MET A 208 -11.65 1.10 18.72
CA MET A 208 -11.71 0.91 17.26
C MET A 208 -12.88 1.67 16.60
N ASN A 209 -13.96 1.92 17.34
CA ASN A 209 -15.16 2.59 16.83
C ASN A 209 -14.88 4.02 16.31
N ARG A 210 -13.75 4.65 16.71
CA ARG A 210 -13.31 5.96 16.20
C ARG A 210 -12.76 5.89 14.76
N PHE A 211 -12.23 4.74 14.34
CA PHE A 211 -11.63 4.54 13.01
C PHE A 211 -12.62 4.03 11.96
N ARG A 212 -13.76 3.53 12.43
CA ARG A 212 -14.93 3.16 11.63
C ARG A 212 -14.68 2.14 10.51
N PRO A 213 -13.89 1.06 10.73
CA PRO A 213 -13.70 0.02 9.73
C PRO A 213 -15.02 -0.72 9.46
N ASN A 214 -15.14 -1.33 8.28
CA ASN A 214 -16.21 -2.29 7.98
C ASN A 214 -15.83 -3.70 8.40
N ILE A 215 -14.54 -4.05 8.26
CA ILE A 215 -14.01 -5.36 8.58
C ILE A 215 -12.88 -5.15 9.58
N LEU A 216 -13.08 -5.62 10.81
CA LEU A 216 -12.06 -5.68 11.83
C LEU A 216 -11.46 -7.08 11.82
N VAL A 217 -10.13 -7.17 11.72
CA VAL A 217 -9.40 -8.43 11.73
C VAL A 217 -8.48 -8.53 12.95
N ASP A 218 -8.07 -9.74 13.30
CA ASP A 218 -7.17 -10.02 14.41
C ASP A 218 -6.15 -11.12 14.04
N GLY A 219 -5.11 -11.28 14.86
CA GLY A 219 -4.09 -12.33 14.69
C GLY A 219 -3.00 -12.01 13.65
N CYS A 220 -2.87 -10.76 13.22
CA CYS A 220 -1.75 -10.31 12.38
C CYS A 220 -0.84 -9.31 13.12
N HIS A 221 0.41 -9.21 12.67
CA HIS A 221 1.32 -8.17 13.16
C HIS A 221 0.73 -6.76 12.92
N PRO A 222 1.00 -5.78 13.80
CA PRO A 222 0.52 -4.41 13.64
C PRO A 222 0.83 -3.86 12.25
N TYR A 223 -0.18 -3.23 11.63
CA TYR A 223 -0.14 -2.59 10.31
C TYR A 223 0.09 -3.54 9.12
N SER A 224 0.01 -4.86 9.31
CA SER A 224 0.13 -5.82 8.22
C SER A 224 -0.91 -5.60 7.11
N GLU A 225 -2.08 -5.07 7.45
CA GLU A 225 -3.15 -4.79 6.49
C GLU A 225 -2.76 -3.81 5.39
N ASP A 226 -1.73 -2.99 5.60
CA ASP A 226 -1.21 -2.04 4.61
C ASP A 226 -0.62 -2.73 3.38
N LEU A 227 -0.13 -3.95 3.55
CA LEU A 227 0.54 -4.71 2.50
C LEU A 227 -0.39 -5.68 1.77
N TRP A 228 -1.63 -5.84 2.25
CA TRP A 228 -2.57 -6.79 1.70
C TRP A 228 -3.20 -6.29 0.40
N LYS A 229 -2.58 -6.65 -0.72
CA LYS A 229 -3.10 -6.32 -2.06
C LYS A 229 -4.31 -7.15 -2.45
N THR A 230 -4.33 -8.42 -2.04
CA THR A 230 -5.42 -9.36 -2.28
C THR A 230 -5.79 -10.01 -0.96
N VAL A 231 -7.05 -9.91 -0.56
CA VAL A 231 -7.57 -10.46 0.69
C VAL A 231 -8.67 -11.46 0.33
N LYS A 232 -8.51 -12.72 0.73
CA LYS A 232 -9.51 -13.77 0.51
C LYS A 232 -10.21 -14.11 1.82
N ILE A 233 -11.49 -13.77 1.92
CA ILE A 233 -12.36 -14.17 3.04
C ILE A 233 -13.36 -15.17 2.47
N ASN A 234 -13.24 -16.44 2.87
CA ASN A 234 -14.01 -17.54 2.29
C ASN A 234 -13.85 -17.57 0.76
N ASN A 235 -14.97 -17.56 0.03
CA ASN A 235 -15.01 -17.59 -1.43
C ASN A 235 -14.91 -16.19 -2.06
N LEU A 236 -14.80 -15.14 -1.24
CA LEU A 236 -14.80 -13.75 -1.70
C LEU A 236 -13.37 -13.24 -1.80
N THR A 237 -13.10 -12.50 -2.87
CA THR A 237 -11.80 -11.85 -3.10
C THR A 237 -11.96 -10.34 -3.07
N PHE A 238 -11.24 -9.70 -2.14
CA PHE A 238 -11.16 -8.25 -2.00
C PHE A 238 -9.78 -7.75 -2.47
N GLN A 239 -9.73 -6.50 -2.92
CA GLN A 239 -8.50 -5.85 -3.38
C GLN A 239 -8.14 -4.70 -2.44
N GLY A 240 -6.91 -4.69 -1.95
CA GLY A 240 -6.34 -3.57 -1.21
C GLY A 240 -5.92 -2.47 -2.17
N VAL A 241 -6.76 -1.45 -2.31
CA VAL A 241 -6.60 -0.42 -3.35
C VAL A 241 -5.88 0.83 -2.87
N LYS A 242 -6.07 1.25 -1.62
CA LYS A 242 -5.51 2.49 -1.08
C LYS A 242 -5.43 2.46 0.44
N LEU A 243 -4.35 3.00 0.99
CA LEU A 243 -4.24 3.25 2.42
C LEU A 243 -5.20 4.37 2.86
N CYS A 244 -5.88 4.16 3.98
CA CYS A 244 -6.81 5.14 4.53
C CYS A 244 -6.04 6.25 5.29
N ASN A 245 -5.86 7.40 4.65
CA ASN A 245 -5.37 8.59 5.33
C ASN A 245 -6.44 9.10 6.31
N ARG A 246 -6.06 9.24 7.59
CA ARG A 246 -7.01 9.61 8.65
C ARG A 246 -7.30 11.11 8.61
N CYS A 247 -8.59 11.45 8.71
CA CYS A 247 -9.03 12.82 8.94
C CYS A 247 -9.23 13.05 10.45
N LYS A 248 -9.86 14.15 10.86
CA LYS A 248 -10.15 14.44 12.29
C LYS A 248 -11.27 13.61 12.93
N VAL A 249 -12.00 12.78 12.17
CA VAL A 249 -13.12 11.99 12.73
C VAL A 249 -12.69 11.07 13.89
N PRO A 250 -11.53 10.38 13.84
CA PRO A 250 -11.07 9.57 14.96
C PRO A 250 -10.80 10.35 16.24
N THR A 251 -10.73 11.70 16.20
CA THR A 251 -10.55 12.51 17.41
C THR A 251 -11.85 12.76 18.17
N ILE A 252 -12.98 12.33 17.61
CA ILE A 252 -14.30 12.51 18.22
C ILE A 252 -14.58 11.30 19.09
N ASN A 253 -14.77 11.57 20.39
CA ASN A 253 -15.19 10.54 21.33
C ASN A 253 -16.62 10.12 20.99
N GLN A 254 -16.80 8.83 20.69
CA GLN A 254 -18.08 8.31 20.23
C GLN A 254 -19.11 8.18 21.35
N ASP A 255 -18.73 8.33 22.62
CA ASP A 255 -19.63 8.19 23.79
C ASP A 255 -20.21 9.51 24.28
N ASN A 256 -19.50 10.63 24.07
CA ASN A 256 -19.96 11.96 24.48
C ASN A 256 -19.96 13.02 23.36
N GLY A 257 -19.48 12.68 22.16
CA GLY A 257 -19.45 13.58 21.00
C GLY A 257 -18.41 14.70 21.11
N ILE A 258 -17.56 14.70 22.13
CA ILE A 258 -16.53 15.73 22.32
C ILE A 258 -15.36 15.45 21.38
N ALA A 259 -14.95 16.48 20.63
CA ALA A 259 -13.79 16.43 19.76
C ALA A 259 -12.51 16.74 20.56
N GLY A 260 -11.47 15.95 20.36
CA GLY A 260 -10.11 16.20 20.85
C GLY A 260 -9.11 16.36 19.71
N THR A 261 -7.83 16.21 20.03
CA THR A 261 -6.72 16.19 19.06
C THR A 261 -6.20 14.78 18.78
N GLU A 262 -6.30 13.87 19.73
CA GLU A 262 -5.87 12.48 19.59
C GLU A 262 -6.97 11.57 19.04
N PRO A 263 -6.64 10.59 18.18
CA PRO A 263 -5.30 10.05 17.92
C PRO A 263 -4.55 10.69 16.73
N THR A 264 -5.06 11.82 16.19
CA THR A 264 -4.51 12.40 14.95
C THR A 264 -3.10 12.97 15.16
N GLU A 265 -2.84 13.64 16.27
CA GLU A 265 -1.51 14.19 16.59
C GLU A 265 -0.46 13.08 16.65
N THR A 266 -0.73 12.03 17.42
CA THR A 266 0.17 10.88 17.52
C THR A 266 0.36 10.18 16.17
N LEU A 267 -0.71 9.93 15.41
CA LEU A 267 -0.61 9.33 14.07
C LEU A 267 0.24 10.15 13.10
N LEU A 268 0.23 11.49 13.18
CA LEU A 268 1.04 12.33 12.30
C LEU A 268 2.55 12.16 12.53
N THR A 269 2.97 11.69 13.72
CA THR A 269 4.39 11.51 14.04
C THR A 269 5.04 10.33 13.31
N PHE A 270 4.29 9.25 13.05
CA PHE A 270 4.82 8.02 12.44
C PHE A 270 4.03 7.52 11.23
N ARG A 271 2.80 8.00 11.02
CA ARG A 271 1.85 7.52 9.99
C ARG A 271 1.21 8.70 9.23
N SER A 272 2.06 9.55 8.66
CA SER A 272 1.68 10.77 7.93
C SER A 272 1.41 10.53 6.43
N ASP A 273 0.83 11.52 5.75
CA ASP A 273 0.50 11.45 4.32
C ASP A 273 1.73 11.15 3.43
N LYS A 274 2.94 11.58 3.82
CA LYS A 274 4.17 11.22 3.09
C LYS A 274 4.47 9.72 3.11
N VAL A 275 4.15 9.06 4.23
CA VAL A 275 4.32 7.62 4.43
C VAL A 275 3.17 6.84 3.77
N LEU A 276 1.94 7.38 3.85
CA LEU A 276 0.74 6.75 3.28
C LEU A 276 0.57 6.97 1.77
N ARG A 277 1.18 8.03 1.23
CA ARG A 277 1.21 8.39 -0.19
C ARG A 277 2.64 8.75 -0.59
N PRO A 278 3.54 7.76 -0.71
CA PRO A 278 4.89 8.05 -1.18
C PRO A 278 4.79 8.63 -2.59
N SER A 279 5.15 9.91 -2.73
CA SER A 279 5.09 10.60 -4.02
C SER A 279 5.84 9.79 -5.10
N HIS A 280 5.47 9.96 -6.38
CA HIS A 280 6.21 9.34 -7.49
C HIS A 280 7.72 9.68 -7.50
N LYS A 281 8.15 10.72 -6.77
CA LYS A 281 9.56 11.05 -6.55
C LYS A 281 10.21 10.16 -5.49
N ASN A 282 9.53 9.85 -4.39
CA ASN A 282 10.03 8.99 -3.32
C ASN A 282 10.13 7.52 -3.74
N THR A 283 9.16 7.03 -4.51
CA THR A 283 9.16 5.64 -5.00
C THR A 283 10.36 5.31 -5.89
N ARG A 284 10.98 6.28 -6.57
CA ARG A 284 12.23 6.06 -7.33
C ARG A 284 13.46 5.91 -6.44
N GLN A 285 13.57 6.74 -5.39
CA GLN A 285 14.69 6.68 -4.44
C GLN A 285 14.59 5.46 -3.52
N GLU A 286 13.38 5.10 -3.08
CA GLU A 286 13.15 3.89 -2.28
C GLU A 286 13.36 2.62 -3.10
N ARG A 287 12.86 2.54 -4.35
CA ARG A 287 13.17 1.40 -5.24
C ARG A 287 14.66 1.31 -5.58
N ALA A 288 15.40 2.42 -5.56
CA ALA A 288 16.85 2.42 -5.72
C ALA A 288 17.57 1.90 -4.47
N LYS A 289 17.14 2.32 -3.27
CA LYS A 289 17.64 1.77 -1.99
C LYS A 289 17.33 0.28 -1.84
N GLU A 290 16.10 -0.13 -2.12
CA GLU A 290 15.64 -1.51 -2.00
C GLU A 290 16.29 -2.44 -3.04
N ARG A 291 16.60 -1.93 -4.24
CA ARG A 291 17.45 -2.63 -5.23
C ARG A 291 18.89 -2.76 -4.76
N SER A 292 19.47 -1.74 -4.13
CA SER A 292 20.80 -1.85 -3.51
C SER A 292 20.84 -2.84 -2.36
N SER A 293 19.81 -2.89 -1.50
CA SER A 293 19.70 -3.85 -0.40
C SER A 293 19.50 -5.28 -0.91
N ARG A 294 18.67 -5.48 -1.95
CA ARG A 294 18.50 -6.80 -2.60
C ARG A 294 19.76 -7.25 -3.34
N LEU A 295 20.46 -6.34 -4.02
CA LEU A 295 21.78 -6.66 -4.60
C LEU A 295 22.78 -7.02 -3.51
N ALA A 296 22.83 -6.31 -2.39
CA ALA A 296 23.75 -6.62 -1.28
C ALA A 296 23.48 -7.99 -0.66
N ILE A 297 22.21 -8.36 -0.48
CA ILE A 297 21.81 -9.69 0.01
C ILE A 297 22.15 -10.77 -1.04
N GLN A 298 21.92 -10.51 -2.33
CA GLN A 298 22.22 -11.45 -3.41
C GLN A 298 23.74 -11.61 -3.67
N PHE A 299 24.53 -10.57 -3.44
CA PHE A 299 25.99 -10.63 -3.42
C PHE A 299 26.53 -11.40 -2.21
N MET A 300 25.89 -11.30 -1.03
CA MET A 300 26.25 -12.12 0.13
C MET A 300 25.99 -13.61 -0.11
N PHE A 301 24.87 -13.97 -0.77
CA PHE A 301 24.60 -15.37 -1.14
C PHE A 301 25.54 -15.90 -2.24
N CYS A 302 25.92 -15.09 -3.23
CA CYS A 302 26.93 -15.49 -4.23
C CYS A 302 28.33 -15.69 -3.64
N ARG A 303 28.71 -14.89 -2.62
CA ARG A 303 30.01 -15.01 -1.94
C ARG A 303 30.09 -16.32 -1.14
N HIS A 304 28.97 -16.80 -0.60
CA HIS A 304 28.89 -18.08 0.10
C HIS A 304 29.00 -19.28 -0.85
N SER A 305 28.41 -19.19 -2.05
CA SER A 305 28.50 -20.27 -3.06
C SER A 305 29.86 -20.35 -3.76
N LEU A 306 30.60 -19.24 -3.90
CA LEU A 306 31.95 -19.25 -4.51
C LEU A 306 33.05 -19.72 -3.54
N LEU A 307 32.87 -19.62 -2.23
CA LEU A 307 33.83 -20.15 -1.25
C LEU A 307 33.83 -21.68 -1.15
N VAL A 308 32.80 -22.35 -1.67
CA VAL A 308 32.65 -23.83 -1.62
C VAL A 308 33.31 -24.53 -2.83
N MET A 309 33.85 -23.78 -3.81
CA MET A 309 34.43 -24.37 -5.03
C MET A 309 35.94 -24.11 -5.26
N MET A 310 36.70 -23.71 -4.24
CA MET A 310 38.16 -23.59 -4.38
C MET A 310 38.88 -24.89 -3.97
N PRO A 311 39.67 -25.54 -4.85
CA PRO A 311 40.50 -26.67 -4.46
C PRO A 311 41.71 -26.17 -3.65
N GLN A 312 42.00 -26.86 -2.55
CA GLN A 312 43.14 -26.61 -1.67
C GLN A 312 44.48 -26.79 -2.42
N PRO A 313 45.52 -25.96 -2.18
CA PRO A 313 46.77 -26.06 -2.90
C PRO A 313 47.72 -27.05 -2.23
N GLU A 314 47.96 -28.20 -2.86
CA GLU A 314 49.16 -28.98 -2.57
C GLU A 314 50.33 -28.50 -3.42
N SER A 315 51.43 -28.26 -2.72
CA SER A 315 52.76 -27.89 -3.18
C SER A 315 53.38 -28.87 -4.18
N ARG A 316 54.04 -28.35 -5.23
CA ARG A 316 55.44 -28.68 -5.58
C ARG A 316 55.94 -27.90 -6.79
N LEU A 317 57.20 -27.46 -6.67
CA LEU A 317 58.07 -26.85 -7.66
C LEU A 317 58.25 -27.73 -8.91
N PHE A 318 58.33 -27.14 -10.10
CA PHE A 318 59.33 -27.49 -11.13
C PHE A 318 59.45 -26.39 -12.21
N SER A 319 60.69 -26.16 -12.65
CA SER A 319 61.17 -25.13 -13.57
C SER A 319 61.23 -25.59 -15.05
N PHE A 320 60.89 -24.67 -15.97
CA PHE A 320 61.23 -24.45 -17.42
C PHE A 320 62.03 -25.50 -18.23
N PRO A 321 61.81 -25.69 -19.57
CA PRO A 321 62.15 -24.65 -20.58
C PRO A 321 61.31 -24.57 -21.88
N CYS A 322 61.70 -23.61 -22.72
CA CYS A 322 61.13 -23.12 -23.99
C CYS A 322 61.38 -24.05 -25.21
N ALA A 323 60.41 -24.15 -26.15
CA ALA A 323 60.57 -24.03 -27.63
C ALA A 323 59.56 -24.87 -28.46
N ARG A 324 58.94 -24.18 -29.44
CA ARG A 324 58.51 -24.52 -30.83
C ARG A 324 57.92 -25.89 -31.25
N ASP A 325 56.92 -25.72 -32.13
CA ASP A 325 56.46 -26.51 -33.29
C ASP A 325 55.28 -27.51 -33.19
N TYR A 326 54.21 -27.08 -33.87
CA TYR A 326 53.17 -27.79 -34.63
C TYR A 326 52.91 -29.29 -34.42
N SER A 327 51.67 -29.60 -34.00
CA SER A 327 50.58 -30.12 -34.87
C SER A 327 49.72 -31.20 -34.20
N SER A 328 48.40 -31.07 -34.45
CA SER A 328 47.35 -32.09 -34.34
C SER A 328 46.96 -32.58 -32.92
N GLY A 329 45.67 -32.41 -32.60
CA GLY A 329 45.03 -33.07 -31.45
C GLY A 329 44.02 -32.20 -30.74
N LYS A 330 42.74 -32.31 -31.13
CA LYS A 330 41.60 -31.69 -30.43
C LYS A 330 41.54 -32.20 -28.99
N SER A 331 41.54 -31.31 -28.00
CA SER A 331 41.08 -31.62 -26.64
C SER A 331 39.86 -30.76 -26.28
N SER A 332 38.87 -31.39 -25.65
CA SER A 332 37.49 -30.93 -25.47
C SER A 332 37.29 -29.74 -24.52
N TYR A 333 38.31 -28.91 -24.30
CA TYR A 333 38.24 -27.75 -23.41
C TYR A 333 37.95 -26.44 -24.14
N GLN A 334 38.44 -26.28 -25.38
CA GLN A 334 38.23 -25.06 -26.16
C GLN A 334 36.83 -24.92 -26.79
N GLN A 335 36.05 -26.00 -26.86
CA GLN A 335 34.66 -25.95 -27.35
C GLN A 335 33.70 -25.37 -26.29
N ASN A 336 33.96 -25.58 -25.00
CA ASN A 336 33.11 -25.09 -23.92
C ASN A 336 33.30 -23.59 -23.63
N VAL A 337 34.51 -23.06 -23.85
CA VAL A 337 34.79 -21.62 -23.70
C VAL A 337 34.19 -20.82 -24.85
N ARG A 338 34.11 -21.38 -26.06
CA ARG A 338 33.47 -20.73 -27.21
C ARG A 338 31.94 -20.67 -27.09
N ASN A 339 31.31 -21.70 -26.54
CA ASN A 339 29.85 -21.71 -26.31
C ASN A 339 29.43 -20.79 -25.16
N ALA A 340 30.29 -20.54 -24.16
CA ALA A 340 30.05 -19.52 -23.14
C ALA A 340 30.19 -18.09 -23.68
N PHE A 341 30.97 -17.87 -24.74
CA PHE A 341 31.24 -16.54 -25.29
C PHE A 341 30.22 -16.06 -26.34
N VAL A 342 29.43 -16.95 -26.94
CA VAL A 342 28.45 -16.58 -28.00
C VAL A 342 27.05 -16.26 -27.44
N MET A 343 26.74 -16.57 -26.18
CA MET A 343 25.42 -16.27 -25.57
C MET A 343 25.33 -14.92 -24.84
N CYS A 344 26.41 -14.13 -24.75
CA CYS A 344 26.40 -12.87 -23.99
C CYS A 344 26.67 -11.60 -24.80
N THR A 345 26.82 -11.67 -26.13
CA THR A 345 27.04 -10.46 -26.94
C THR A 345 25.99 -10.34 -28.04
N LEU A 346 25.20 -9.25 -27.92
CA LEU A 346 24.17 -8.69 -28.82
C LEU A 346 22.73 -9.17 -28.50
N PRO A 347 21.91 -8.39 -27.74
CA PRO A 347 21.67 -6.96 -27.97
C PRO A 347 21.63 -6.12 -26.67
N GLN A 348 22.73 -5.47 -26.27
CA GLN A 348 22.75 -4.44 -25.20
C GLN A 348 23.70 -3.27 -25.46
N ILE A 349 24.12 -3.04 -26.71
CA ILE A 349 25.04 -1.93 -27.05
C ILE A 349 24.38 -0.54 -26.90
N ASN A 350 23.06 -0.45 -26.69
CA ASN A 350 22.36 0.82 -26.46
C ASN A 350 22.23 1.25 -24.98
N LYS A 351 22.91 0.62 -24.02
CA LYS A 351 22.79 0.97 -22.58
C LYS A 351 24.05 1.57 -21.92
N THR A 352 25.13 1.77 -22.66
CA THR A 352 26.41 2.25 -22.09
C THR A 352 26.33 3.70 -21.59
N SER A 353 25.48 4.54 -22.19
CA SER A 353 25.31 5.94 -21.76
C SER A 353 24.57 6.10 -20.43
N ARG A 354 23.70 5.15 -20.03
CA ARG A 354 22.93 5.23 -18.79
C ARG A 354 23.68 4.72 -17.56
N LEU A 355 24.65 3.82 -17.74
CA LEU A 355 25.44 3.28 -16.63
C LEU A 355 26.48 4.32 -16.15
N LEU A 356 27.04 5.11 -17.06
CA LEU A 356 27.96 6.21 -16.74
C LEU A 356 27.27 7.35 -15.97
N ILE A 357 26.01 7.66 -16.30
CA ILE A 357 25.22 8.70 -15.58
C ILE A 357 24.90 8.27 -14.14
N LEU A 358 24.63 6.98 -13.92
CA LEU A 358 24.33 6.44 -12.58
C LEU A 358 25.57 6.39 -11.66
N LEU A 359 26.77 6.23 -12.24
CA LEU A 359 28.03 6.32 -11.52
C LEU A 359 28.39 7.78 -11.17
N ASP A 360 28.14 8.73 -12.07
CA ASP A 360 28.37 10.16 -11.85
C ASP A 360 27.46 10.74 -10.74
N ASP A 361 26.20 10.27 -10.65
CA ASP A 361 25.27 10.62 -9.56
C ASP A 361 25.65 9.96 -8.22
N ALA A 362 26.22 8.75 -8.24
CA ALA A 362 26.67 8.06 -7.03
C ALA A 362 27.92 8.74 -6.42
N ILE A 363 28.81 9.26 -7.26
CA ILE A 363 30.02 9.99 -6.82
C ILE A 363 29.66 11.38 -6.28
N LYS A 364 28.66 12.07 -6.85
CA LYS A 364 28.20 13.40 -6.39
C LYS A 364 27.51 13.41 -5.03
N HIS A 365 27.05 12.26 -4.54
CA HIS A 365 26.24 12.15 -3.31
C HIS A 365 26.95 11.42 -2.15
N PHE A 366 28.25 11.15 -2.27
CA PHE A 366 29.05 10.69 -1.14
C PHE A 366 29.60 11.89 -0.33
N PRO A 367 29.31 12.00 0.97
CA PRO A 367 29.78 13.12 1.78
C PRO A 367 31.31 13.05 1.98
N LEU A 368 32.01 14.11 1.56
CA LEU A 368 33.47 14.29 1.59
C LEU A 368 34.10 14.51 2.98
N HIS A 369 33.39 14.20 4.07
CA HIS A 369 33.95 14.27 5.42
C HIS A 369 33.63 12.98 6.18
N THR A 370 34.44 11.95 5.95
CA THR A 370 34.65 10.89 6.94
C THR A 370 36.15 10.70 7.09
N SER A 371 36.64 10.85 8.32
CA SER A 371 38.06 10.76 8.69
C SER A 371 38.63 9.38 8.35
N ILE A 372 39.86 9.35 7.82
CA ILE A 372 40.56 8.16 7.29
C ILE A 372 40.91 7.10 8.36
N HIS A 373 40.62 7.33 9.64
CA HIS A 373 41.05 6.42 10.71
C HIS A 373 40.10 5.29 11.12
N GLU A 374 38.93 5.11 10.48
CA GLU A 374 37.97 4.05 10.84
C GLU A 374 37.73 2.96 9.78
N LEU A 375 38.63 2.78 8.80
CA LEU A 375 38.54 1.70 7.80
C LEU A 375 39.65 0.65 7.89
N ALA A 376 40.18 0.42 9.10
CA ALA A 376 41.09 -0.70 9.35
C ALA A 376 40.32 -1.94 9.83
N GLY A 377 39.73 -2.66 8.88
CA GLY A 377 39.15 -4.00 9.05
C GLY A 377 39.33 -4.82 7.76
N PRO A 378 39.41 -6.16 7.83
CA PRO A 378 40.05 -6.96 6.79
C PRO A 378 39.11 -7.16 5.59
N SER A 379 39.22 -6.30 4.58
CA SER A 379 38.73 -6.61 3.24
C SER A 379 39.53 -5.86 2.17
N SER A 380 40.44 -6.60 1.53
CA SER A 380 41.19 -6.24 0.33
C SER A 380 40.33 -6.15 -0.95
N ASP A 381 39.06 -5.74 -0.86
CA ASP A 381 38.11 -5.85 -1.98
C ASP A 381 38.04 -4.59 -2.86
N LEU A 382 38.24 -3.38 -2.32
CA LEU A 382 38.15 -2.15 -3.12
C LEU A 382 39.36 -1.97 -4.05
N PHE A 383 40.55 -2.22 -3.54
CA PHE A 383 41.80 -2.11 -4.32
C PHE A 383 41.88 -3.17 -5.44
N THR A 384 41.30 -4.35 -5.19
CA THR A 384 41.23 -5.45 -6.17
C THR A 384 40.21 -5.14 -7.27
N ALA A 385 39.06 -4.56 -6.91
CA ALA A 385 38.07 -4.09 -7.89
C ALA A 385 38.63 -2.98 -8.79
N MET A 386 39.40 -2.05 -8.23
CA MET A 386 40.04 -0.97 -9.00
C MET A 386 41.14 -1.48 -9.94
N LYS A 387 41.94 -2.46 -9.51
CA LYS A 387 42.95 -3.11 -10.37
C LYS A 387 42.32 -3.90 -11.52
N LEU A 388 41.22 -4.61 -11.27
CA LEU A 388 40.47 -5.33 -12.31
C LEU A 388 39.86 -4.36 -13.33
N HIS A 389 39.38 -3.20 -12.88
CA HIS A 389 38.84 -2.17 -13.77
C HIS A 389 39.94 -1.54 -14.65
N ALA A 390 41.11 -1.26 -14.08
CA ALA A 390 42.26 -0.74 -14.83
C ALA A 390 42.81 -1.76 -15.85
N LEU A 391 42.79 -3.06 -15.50
CA LEU A 391 43.15 -4.15 -16.43
C LEU A 391 42.17 -4.25 -17.59
N PHE A 392 40.87 -4.09 -17.31
CA PHE A 392 39.80 -4.09 -18.31
C PHE A 392 39.94 -2.93 -19.30
N ILE A 393 40.29 -1.73 -18.80
CA ILE A 393 40.57 -0.56 -19.64
C ILE A 393 41.82 -0.78 -20.52
N ARG A 394 42.90 -1.37 -19.98
CA ARG A 394 44.10 -1.72 -20.76
C ARG A 394 43.85 -2.77 -21.84
N ILE A 395 42.98 -3.75 -21.58
CA ILE A 395 42.58 -4.77 -22.57
C ILE A 395 41.77 -4.13 -23.71
N ILE A 396 40.95 -3.12 -23.41
CA ILE A 396 40.23 -2.33 -24.40
C ILE A 396 41.19 -1.44 -25.20
N GLN A 397 42.16 -0.80 -24.55
CA GLN A 397 43.20 0.03 -25.19
C GLN A 397 44.11 -0.78 -26.13
N ASN A 398 44.44 -2.03 -25.79
CA ASN A 398 45.30 -2.89 -26.62
C ASN A 398 44.59 -3.50 -27.85
N ASN A 399 43.25 -3.52 -27.88
CA ASN A 399 42.45 -4.00 -29.01
C ASN A 399 41.93 -2.83 -29.88
N ASN A 400 42.83 -1.87 -30.15
CA ASN A 400 42.56 -0.54 -30.69
C ASN A 400 42.19 -0.49 -32.19
N LYS A 401 41.31 -1.38 -32.67
CA LYS A 401 40.87 -1.38 -34.09
C LYS A 401 39.39 -1.11 -34.32
N CYS A 402 38.57 -0.95 -33.28
CA CYS A 402 37.11 -0.82 -33.45
C CYS A 402 36.45 0.27 -32.58
N VAL A 403 37.09 1.41 -32.36
CA VAL A 403 36.43 2.59 -31.76
C VAL A 403 36.29 3.71 -32.80
N PRO A 404 35.07 4.16 -33.15
CA PRO A 404 34.87 5.27 -34.08
C PRO A 404 35.49 6.57 -33.54
N LYS A 405 36.07 7.40 -34.42
CA LYS A 405 36.79 8.65 -34.09
C LYS A 405 36.03 9.61 -33.14
N ARG A 406 34.70 9.53 -33.09
CA ARG A 406 33.85 10.37 -32.23
C ARG A 406 33.91 9.99 -30.74
N GLY A 407 34.16 8.70 -30.43
CA GLY A 407 34.24 8.19 -29.05
C GLY A 407 35.65 8.22 -28.43
N GLN A 408 36.69 8.51 -29.23
CA GLN A 408 38.06 8.64 -28.71
C GLN A 408 38.22 9.88 -27.84
N LYS A 409 37.58 11.00 -28.20
CA LYS A 409 37.68 12.25 -27.44
C LYS A 409 36.98 12.19 -26.08
N GLU A 410 35.82 11.54 -26.01
CA GLU A 410 35.10 11.34 -24.74
C GLU A 410 35.84 10.38 -23.81
N LEU A 411 36.53 9.39 -24.36
CA LEU A 411 37.38 8.47 -23.61
C LEU A 411 38.65 9.17 -23.09
N GLU A 412 39.30 10.01 -23.90
CA GLU A 412 40.43 10.85 -23.50
C GLU A 412 40.04 11.86 -22.42
N ASP A 413 38.90 12.53 -22.54
CA ASP A 413 38.41 13.49 -21.54
C ASP A 413 38.07 12.80 -20.21
N CYS A 414 37.57 11.57 -20.26
CA CYS A 414 37.29 10.77 -19.07
C CYS A 414 38.59 10.32 -18.37
N LEU A 415 39.60 9.88 -19.13
CA LEU A 415 40.91 9.50 -18.62
C LEU A 415 41.65 10.70 -18.03
N ASN A 416 41.65 11.85 -18.71
CA ASN A 416 42.26 13.10 -18.22
C ASN A 416 41.59 13.63 -16.94
N ARG A 417 40.28 13.39 -16.76
CA ARG A 417 39.57 13.72 -15.52
C ARG A 417 39.91 12.76 -14.39
N MET A 418 40.08 11.47 -14.67
CA MET A 418 40.55 10.50 -13.68
C MET A 418 41.98 10.82 -13.24
N ASP A 419 42.90 11.12 -14.16
CA ASP A 419 44.27 11.48 -13.80
C ASP A 419 44.33 12.72 -12.90
N ARG A 420 43.50 13.74 -13.13
CA ARG A 420 43.43 14.93 -12.23
C ARG A 420 42.90 14.62 -10.83
N VAL A 421 42.06 13.59 -10.69
CA VAL A 421 41.51 13.16 -9.39
C VAL A 421 42.50 12.25 -8.64
N PHE A 422 43.32 11.48 -9.36
CA PHE A 422 44.24 10.50 -8.77
C PHE A 422 45.71 10.97 -8.66
N TYR A 423 46.14 11.99 -9.40
CA TYR A 423 47.50 12.56 -9.27
C TYR A 423 47.86 13.06 -7.86
N PRO A 424 46.92 13.64 -7.06
CA PRO A 424 47.23 14.04 -5.69
C PRO A 424 47.31 12.85 -4.70
N ILE A 425 46.82 11.66 -5.07
CA ILE A 425 46.75 10.47 -4.19
C ILE A 425 48.00 9.59 -4.31
N GLN A 426 48.87 9.81 -5.31
CA GLN A 426 50.13 9.07 -5.46
C GLN A 426 51.36 9.76 -4.85
N ASN A 427 51.25 11.00 -4.37
CA ASN A 427 52.35 11.76 -3.76
C ASN A 427 52.09 12.17 -2.30
N GLN A 428 51.24 11.44 -1.57
CA GLN A 428 51.12 11.52 -0.11
C GLN A 428 51.37 10.16 0.54
#